data_AF-A0AB73I7T9-F1
#
_entry.id   AF-A0AB73I7T9-F1
#
_cell.length_a   1.000
_cell.length_b   1.000
_cell.length_c   1.000
_cell.angle_alpha   90.00
_cell.angle_beta   90.00
_cell.angle_gamma   90.00
#
_symmetry.space_group_name_H-M   'P 1'
#
loop_
_entity.id
_entity.type
_entity.pdbx_description
1 polymer ?
#
loop_
_entity_poly.entity_id
_entity_poly.type
_entity_poly.pdbx_seq_one_letter_code
_entity_poly.pdbx_strand_id
1 'polypeptide(L)' 'MPKILALIVALLVFSAWLSVIGNPHVVETVIGLVLAVVAGAWAYIKLRKLKIFKDTPKA' A
#
# COMPACT_ATOMS: atom_id res chain seq x y z
N MET A 1 5.06 13.82 -0.23
CA MET A 1 5.28 12.66 -1.13
C MET A 1 4.94 11.28 -0.54
N PRO A 2 5.23 10.90 0.74
CA PRO A 2 5.02 9.52 1.20
C PRO A 2 3.55 9.08 1.22
N LYS A 3 2.61 10.02 1.41
CA LYS A 3 1.16 9.76 1.34
C LYS A 3 0.72 9.34 -0.07
N ILE A 4 1.22 10.02 -1.11
CA ILE A 4 0.88 9.74 -2.51
C ILE A 4 1.44 8.38 -2.93
N LEU A 5 2.70 8.09 -2.57
CA LEU A 5 3.30 6.78 -2.79
C LEU A 5 2.55 5.65 -2.09
N ALA A 6 2.12 5.85 -0.84
CA ALA A 6 1.31 4.87 -0.12
C ALA A 6 -0.05 4.63 -0.79
N LEU A 7 -0.69 5.69 -1.31
CA LEU A 7 -1.93 5.58 -2.09
C LEU A 7 -1.73 4.80 -3.40
N ILE A 8 -0.64 5.06 -4.12
CA ILE A 8 -0.29 4.31 -5.34
C ILE A 8 -0.11 2.83 -5.02
N VAL A 9 0.62 2.50 -3.94
CA VAL A 9 0.81 1.11 -3.51
C VAL A 9 -0.54 0.44 -3.17
N ALA A 10 -1.41 1.13 -2.44
CA ALA A 10 -2.74 0.61 -2.12
C ALA A 10 -3.57 0.30 -3.39
N LEU A 11 -3.60 1.25 -4.34
CA LEU A 11 -4.30 1.08 -5.61
C LEU A 11 -3.72 -0.07 -6.44
N LEU A 12 -2.39 -0.20 -6.50
CA LEU A 12 -1.75 -1.30 -7.24
C LEU A 12 -2.08 -2.66 -6.63
N VAL A 13 -2.04 -2.78 -5.31
CA VAL A 13 -2.40 -4.03 -4.61
C VAL A 13 -3.86 -4.37 -4.83
N PHE A 14 -4.75 -3.38 -4.78
CA PHE A 14 -6.17 -3.59 -5.06
C PHE A 14 -6.41 -4.04 -6.50
N SER A 15 -5.82 -3.34 -7.48
CA SER A 15 -5.93 -3.70 -8.89
C SER A 15 -5.34 -5.07 -9.20
N ALA A 16 -4.21 -5.42 -8.57
CA ALA A 16 -3.63 -6.75 -8.69
C ALA A 16 -4.57 -7.83 -8.13
N TRP A 17 -5.20 -7.57 -6.98
CA TRP A 17 -6.18 -8.49 -6.41
C TRP A 17 -7.37 -8.73 -7.33
N LEU A 18 -7.94 -7.67 -7.90
CA LEU A 18 -9.06 -7.78 -8.85
C LEU A 18 -8.66 -8.56 -10.12
N SER A 19 -7.43 -8.38 -10.59
CA SER A 19 -6.88 -9.13 -11.74
C SER A 19 -6.77 -10.64 -11.48
N VAL A 20 -6.48 -11.05 -10.23
CA VAL A 20 -6.37 -12.47 -9.86
C VAL A 20 -7.73 -13.17 -9.78
N ILE A 21 -8.76 -12.48 -9.30
CA ILE A 21 -10.07 -13.10 -9.03
C ILE A 21 -10.91 -13.27 -10.31
N GLY A 22 -10.77 -12.39 -11.30
CA GLY A 22 -11.45 -12.48 -12.60
C GLY A 22 -12.95 -12.13 -12.57
N ASN A 23 -13.73 -12.69 -11.63
CA ASN A 23 -15.14 -12.35 -11.38
C ASN A 23 -15.37 -12.07 -9.89
N PRO A 24 -15.05 -10.87 -9.39
CA PRO A 24 -15.10 -10.57 -7.96
C PRO A 24 -16.53 -10.40 -7.47
N HIS A 25 -16.89 -11.15 -6.43
CA HIS A 25 -18.11 -10.91 -5.64
C HIS A 25 -17.79 -9.97 -4.46
N VAL A 26 -18.81 -9.62 -3.69
CA VAL A 26 -18.70 -8.66 -2.58
C VAL A 26 -17.60 -9.05 -1.60
N VAL A 27 -17.46 -10.34 -1.27
CA VAL A 27 -16.46 -10.83 -0.32
C VAL A 27 -15.04 -10.55 -0.80
N GLU A 28 -14.76 -10.84 -2.07
CA GLU A 28 -13.45 -10.65 -2.68
C GLU A 28 -13.11 -9.17 -2.79
N THR A 29 -14.09 -8.31 -3.07
CA THR A 29 -13.84 -6.85 -3.05
C THR A 29 -13.52 -6.33 -1.66
N VAL A 30 -14.17 -6.84 -0.61
CA VAL A 30 -13.87 -6.50 0.79
C VAL A 30 -12.49 -6.98 1.18
N ILE A 31 -12.11 -8.21 0.83
CA ILE A 31 -10.76 -8.74 1.07
C ILE A 31 -9.72 -7.88 0.34
N GLY A 32 -9.97 -7.55 -0.93
CA GLY A 32 -9.09 -6.68 -1.71
C GLY A 32 -8.90 -5.31 -1.06
N LEU A 33 -9.99 -4.71 -0.57
CA LEU A 33 -9.95 -3.42 0.15
C LEU A 33 -9.12 -3.51 1.43
N VAL A 34 -9.30 -4.57 2.21
CA VAL A 34 -8.49 -4.80 3.42
C VAL A 34 -7.01 -4.94 3.07
N LEU A 35 -6.68 -5.74 2.04
CA LEU A 35 -5.30 -5.91 1.56
C LEU A 35 -4.69 -4.58 1.10
N ALA A 36 -5.45 -3.77 0.36
CA ALA A 36 -5.01 -2.47 -0.11
C ALA A 36 -4.73 -1.49 1.04
N VAL A 37 -5.60 -1.44 2.05
CA VAL A 37 -5.41 -0.60 3.24
C VAL A 37 -4.19 -1.04 4.03
N VAL A 38 -4.03 -2.35 4.27
CA VAL A 38 -2.87 -2.89 5.00
C VAL A 38 -1.57 -2.60 4.25
N ALA A 39 -1.54 -2.83 2.93
CA ALA A 39 -0.36 -2.55 2.11
C ALA A 39 -0.02 -1.06 2.06
N GLY A 40 -1.03 -0.19 1.91
CA GLY A 40 -0.84 1.27 1.93
C GLY A 40 -0.32 1.76 3.28
N ALA A 41 -0.87 1.28 4.39
CA ALA A 41 -0.41 1.61 5.73
C ALA A 41 1.04 1.15 5.97
N TRP A 42 1.37 -0.08 5.57
CA TRP A 42 2.74 -0.61 5.68
C TRP A 42 3.73 0.21 4.84
N ALA A 43 3.39 0.53 3.59
CA ALA A 43 4.21 1.36 2.73
C ALA A 43 4.43 2.76 3.31
N TYR A 44 3.39 3.39 3.86
CA TYR A 44 3.51 4.69 4.51
C TYR A 44 4.47 4.67 5.71
N ILE A 45 4.37 3.66 6.58
CA ILE A 45 5.25 3.49 7.75
C ILE A 45 6.70 3.28 7.29
N LYS A 46 6.92 2.41 6.30
CA LYS A 46 8.27 2.10 5.79
C LYS A 46 8.92 3.31 5.12
N LEU A 47 8.18 4.06 4.31
CA LEU A 47 8.65 5.29 3.67
C LEU A 47 8.96 6.39 4.70
N ARG A 48 8.17 6.50 5.78
CA ARG A 48 8.51 7.42 6.88
C ARG A 48 9.82 7.04 7.57
N LYS A 49 10.04 5.76 7.88
CA LYS A 49 11.29 5.29 8.49
C LYS A 49 12.50 5.58 7.58
N LEU A 50 12.37 5.32 6.29
CA LEU A 50 13.42 5.60 5.29
C LEU A 50 13.76 7.08 5.20
N LYS A 51 12.74 7.96 5.20
CA LYS A 51 12.97 9.40 5.19
C LYS A 51 13.76 9.85 6.43
N ILE A 52 13.35 9.38 7.62
CA ILE A 52 14.05 9.68 8.88
C ILE A 52 15.51 9.23 8.81
N PHE A 53 15.78 8.00 8.37
CA PHE A 53 17.15 7.48 8.27
C PHE A 53 18.02 8.31 7.32
N LYS A 54 17.48 8.70 6.16
CA LYS A 54 18.20 9.50 5.17
C LYS A 54 18.54 10.91 5.68
N ASP A 55 17.68 11.49 6.53
CA ASP A 55 17.87 12.82 7.10
C ASP A 55 18.76 12.82 8.37
N THR A 56 19.20 11.65 8.85
CA THR A 56 20.18 11.55 9.95
C THR A 56 21.57 11.88 9.40
N PRO A 57 22.29 12.89 9.94
CA PRO A 57 23.67 13.13 9.56
C PRO A 57 24.48 11.87 9.86
N LYS A 58 25.20 11.37 8.85
CA LYS A 58 26.20 10.33 9.08
C LYS A 58 27.27 10.94 9.97
N ALA A 59 27.36 10.45 11.21
CA ALA A 59 28.43 10.79 12.15
C ALA A 59 29.80 10.38 11.57
#